data_AF-A0A0F5FID3-F1
#
_entry.id   AF-A0A0F5FID3-F1
#
_cell.length_a   1.000
_cell.length_b   1.000
_cell.length_c   1.000
_cell.angle_alpha   90.00
_cell.angle_beta   90.00
_cell.angle_gamma   90.00
#
_symmetry.space_group_name_H-M   'P 1'
#
loop_
_entity.id
_entity.type
_entity.pdbx_description
1 polymer ?
#
loop_
_entity_poly.entity_id
_entity_poly.type
_entity_poly.pdbx_seq_one_letter_code
_entity_poly.pdbx_strand_id
1 'polypeptide(L)'
;MAEPTEPRVREDAKVDFLVDENGSRIDVPDNSGIRVAGEHEASVGATGPTNWWLYGLGALGIIIAILLVLQIFSGAPGTDMQPGTPTSAPVVETPAQ
;
A
#
# COMPACT_ATOMS: atom_id res chain seq x y z
N MET A 1 21.00 -20.76 -27.35
CA MET A 1 21.34 -19.49 -26.68
C MET A 1 20.51 -18.42 -27.38
N ALA A 2 19.55 -17.82 -26.70
CA ALA A 2 18.73 -16.76 -27.28
C ALA A 2 19.40 -15.42 -26.96
N GLU A 3 19.65 -14.62 -28.00
CA GLU A 3 20.20 -13.28 -27.88
C GLU A 3 19.18 -12.36 -27.18
N PRO A 4 19.57 -11.57 -26.18
CA PRO A 4 18.65 -10.66 -25.52
C PRO A 4 18.24 -9.58 -26.53
N THR A 5 16.97 -9.59 -26.92
CA THR A 5 16.41 -8.53 -27.77
C THR A 5 16.35 -7.25 -26.94
N GLU A 6 17.23 -6.28 -27.24
CA GLU A 6 17.18 -4.98 -26.59
C GLU A 6 15.83 -4.31 -26.90
N PRO A 7 15.10 -3.82 -25.87
CA PRO A 7 13.84 -3.14 -26.09
C PRO A 7 14.11 -1.86 -26.88
N ARG A 8 13.39 -1.66 -27.99
CA ARG A 8 13.42 -0.40 -28.76
C ARG A 8 12.90 0.73 -27.87
N VAL A 9 13.82 1.47 -27.26
CA VAL A 9 13.51 2.62 -26.41
C VAL A 9 12.99 3.76 -27.31
N ARG A 10 11.81 4.29 -27.00
CA ARG A 10 11.22 5.41 -27.74
C ARG A 10 11.93 6.70 -27.32
N GLU A 11 12.68 7.30 -28.25
CA GLU A 11 13.24 8.64 -28.06
C GLU A 11 12.12 9.67 -28.34
N ASP A 12 11.80 10.51 -27.36
CA ASP A 12 10.66 11.44 -27.46
C ASP A 12 11.05 12.78 -28.12
N ALA A 13 12.31 13.23 -27.99
CA ALA A 13 12.83 14.43 -28.65
C ALA A 13 14.37 14.44 -28.71
N LYS A 14 14.93 15.09 -29.74
CA LYS A 14 16.36 15.43 -29.83
C LYS A 14 16.54 16.90 -29.49
N VAL A 15 17.41 17.21 -28.53
CA VAL A 15 17.69 18.59 -28.12
C VAL A 15 19.19 18.83 -27.96
N ASP A 16 19.59 20.09 -28.05
CA ASP A 16 20.97 20.54 -27.89
C ASP A 16 21.27 21.00 -26.44
N PHE A 17 20.23 21.29 -25.65
CA PHE A 17 20.36 21.65 -24.24
C PHE A 17 19.12 21.27 -23.43
N LEU A 18 19.30 21.06 -22.12
CA LEU A 18 18.24 20.87 -21.14
C LEU A 18 18.17 22.08 -20.21
N VAL A 19 16.98 22.30 -19.63
CA VAL A 19 16.76 23.32 -18.60
C VAL A 19 16.29 22.60 -17.34
N ASP A 20 16.98 22.83 -16.22
CA ASP A 20 16.62 22.25 -14.93
C ASP A 20 15.50 23.02 -14.21
N GLU A 21 15.06 22.53 -13.06
CA GLU A 21 14.00 23.12 -12.24
C GLU A 21 14.36 24.50 -11.68
N ASN A 22 15.65 24.84 -11.64
CA ASN A 22 16.17 26.12 -11.19
C ASN A 22 16.41 27.09 -12.36
N GLY A 23 16.05 26.69 -13.60
CA GLY A 23 16.28 27.46 -14.81
C GLY A 23 17.74 27.45 -15.30
N SER A 24 18.58 26.57 -14.76
CA SER A 24 19.96 26.38 -15.20
C SER A 24 20.01 25.59 -16.51
N ARG A 25 20.87 26.04 -17.41
CA ARG A 25 21.12 25.36 -18.69
C ARG A 25 22.14 24.24 -18.49
N ILE A 26 21.78 23.05 -18.94
CA ILE A 26 22.66 21.88 -18.99
C ILE A 26 22.92 21.58 -20.46
N ASP A 27 24.16 21.79 -20.90
CA ASP A 27 24.55 21.40 -22.27
C ASP A 27 24.65 19.88 -22.33
N VAL A 28 23.95 19.30 -23.30
CA VAL A 28 23.97 17.88 -23.61
C VAL A 28 24.58 17.69 -24.99
N PRO A 29 25.20 16.53 -25.28
CA PRO A 29 25.76 16.27 -26.61
C PRO A 29 24.71 16.47 -27.71
N ASP A 30 25.13 17.06 -28.83
CA ASP A 30 24.26 17.33 -29.97
C ASP A 30 23.49 16.07 -30.39
N ASN A 31 22.18 16.21 -30.62
CA ASN A 31 21.27 15.12 -30.95
C ASN A 31 21.05 14.08 -29.82
N SER A 32 21.34 14.41 -28.57
CA SER A 32 21.01 13.54 -27.44
C SER A 32 19.50 13.32 -27.38
N GLY A 33 19.09 12.04 -27.42
CA GLY A 33 17.70 11.65 -27.22
C GLY A 33 17.31 11.84 -25.76
N ILE A 34 16.32 12.72 -25.50
CA ILE A 34 15.72 12.82 -24.17
C ILE A 34 14.87 11.57 -23.93
N ARG A 35 15.05 10.99 -22.75
CA ARG A 35 14.20 9.94 -22.19
C ARG A 35 13.52 10.48 -20.94
N VAL A 36 12.26 10.10 -20.72
CA VAL A 36 11.63 10.28 -19.42
C VAL A 36 12.47 9.49 -18.40
N ALA A 37 12.99 10.16 -17.37
CA ALA A 37 13.69 9.50 -16.29
C ALA A 37 12.69 8.58 -15.56
N GLY A 38 12.68 7.29 -15.90
CA GLY A 38 11.80 6.27 -15.32
C GLY A 38 12.07 5.96 -13.84
N GLU A 39 12.73 6.87 -13.12
CA GLU A 39 13.11 6.70 -11.71
C GLU A 39 11.90 6.71 -10.77
N HIS A 40 10.72 7.10 -11.26
CA HIS A 40 9.48 7.03 -10.49
C HIS A 40 8.92 5.61 -10.37
N GLU A 41 9.24 4.69 -11.30
CA GLU A 41 8.69 3.33 -11.26
C GLU A 41 9.18 2.53 -10.04
N ALA A 42 10.47 2.58 -9.74
CA ALA A 42 11.05 1.78 -8.66
C ALA A 42 10.61 2.27 -7.26
N SER A 43 10.51 3.59 -7.09
CA SER A 43 10.13 4.21 -5.81
C SER A 43 8.64 4.02 -5.49
N VAL A 44 7.78 4.04 -6.50
CA VAL A 44 6.34 3.77 -6.36
C VAL A 44 6.08 2.28 -6.13
N GLY A 45 6.79 1.39 -6.82
CA GLY A 45 6.67 -0.06 -6.61
C GLY A 45 7.11 -0.53 -5.21
N ALA A 46 8.15 0.09 -4.65
CA ALA A 46 8.70 -0.28 -3.34
C ALA A 46 7.81 0.13 -2.16
N THR A 47 7.10 1.26 -2.27
CA THR A 47 6.22 1.82 -1.22
C THR A 47 4.74 1.45 -1.41
N GLY A 48 4.43 0.70 -2.47
CA GLY A 48 3.08 0.29 -2.79
C GLY A 48 2.42 -0.55 -1.68
N PRO A 49 1.10 -0.39 -1.46
CA PRO A 49 0.38 -1.09 -0.39
C PRO A 49 0.54 -2.60 -0.42
N THR A 50 0.64 -3.18 -1.61
CA THR A 50 0.84 -4.62 -1.82
C THR A 50 2.11 -5.17 -1.15
N ASN A 51 3.18 -4.38 -1.06
CA ASN A 51 4.46 -4.85 -0.51
C ASN A 51 4.41 -4.96 1.03
N TRP A 52 3.78 -4.02 1.74
CA TRP A 52 3.69 -4.06 3.19
C TRP A 52 2.47 -4.83 3.72
N TRP A 53 1.47 -5.09 2.88
CA TRP A 53 0.26 -5.81 3.26
C TRP A 53 0.52 -7.24 3.72
N LEU A 54 1.42 -7.97 3.06
CA LEU A 54 1.77 -9.34 3.46
C LEU A 54 2.42 -9.39 4.85
N TYR A 55 3.36 -8.47 5.10
CA TYR A 55 3.98 -8.35 6.43
C TYR A 55 2.97 -7.90 7.49
N GLY A 56 2.07 -6.97 7.15
CA GLY A 56 1.00 -6.50 8.03
C GLY A 56 -0.01 -7.59 8.39
N LEU A 57 -0.52 -8.35 7.41
CA LEU A 57 -1.42 -9.47 7.64
C LEU A 57 -0.74 -10.60 8.42
N GLY A 58 0.53 -10.89 8.12
CA GLY A 58 1.31 -11.88 8.87
C GLY A 58 1.44 -11.48 10.35
N ALA A 59 1.83 -10.24 10.63
CA ALA A 59 1.94 -9.70 11.99
C ALA A 59 0.58 -9.72 12.72
N LEU A 60 -0.50 -9.31 12.05
CA LEU A 60 -1.85 -9.35 12.62
C LEU A 60 -2.27 -10.79 12.96
N GLY A 61 -2.01 -11.75 12.08
CA GLY A 61 -2.29 -13.17 12.32
C GLY A 61 -1.55 -13.71 13.55
N ILE A 62 -0.28 -13.32 13.73
CA ILE A 62 0.52 -13.69 14.92
C ILE A 62 -0.10 -13.12 16.19
N ILE A 63 -0.50 -11.84 16.19
CA ILE A 63 -1.13 -11.20 17.35
C ILE A 63 -2.42 -11.92 17.72
N ILE A 64 -3.28 -12.21 16.74
CA ILE A 64 -4.53 -12.95 16.95
C ILE A 64 -4.24 -14.34 17.54
N ALA A 65 -3.25 -15.07 17.01
CA ALA A 65 -2.89 -16.38 17.50
C ALA A 65 -2.41 -16.34 18.97
N ILE A 66 -1.55 -15.39 19.32
CA ILE A 66 -1.08 -15.19 20.71
C ILE A 66 -2.26 -14.87 21.62
N LEU A 67 -3.12 -13.94 21.22
CA LEU A 67 -4.30 -13.57 22.00
C LEU A 67 -5.25 -14.76 22.20
N LEU A 68 -5.48 -15.56 21.16
CA LEU A 68 -6.31 -16.78 21.25
C LEU A 68 -5.72 -17.81 22.20
N VAL A 69 -4.40 -18.04 22.14
CA VAL A 69 -3.72 -18.95 23.07
C VAL A 69 -3.87 -18.46 24.50
N LEU A 70 -3.67 -17.16 24.74
CA LEU A 70 -3.87 -16.55 26.05
C LEU A 70 -5.33 -16.65 26.52
N GLN A 71 -6.31 -16.49 25.62
CA GLN A 71 -7.74 -16.66 25.92
C GLN A 71 -8.11 -18.11 26.25
N ILE A 72 -7.51 -19.10 25.58
CA ILE A 72 -7.72 -20.52 25.88
C ILE A 72 -7.25 -20.87 27.30
N PHE A 73 -6.08 -20.35 27.71
CA PHE A 73 -5.51 -20.66 29.02
C PHE A 73 -6.05 -19.80 30.16
N SER A 74 -6.47 -18.56 29.91
CA SER A 74 -6.97 -17.63 30.94
C SER A 74 -8.49 -17.66 31.09
N GLY A 75 -9.19 -18.43 30.25
CA GLY A 75 -10.62 -18.22 29.99
C GLY A 75 -10.86 -16.88 29.28
N ALA A 76 -12.05 -16.65 28.75
CA ALA A 76 -12.47 -15.36 28.18
C ALA A 76 -13.33 -14.62 29.22
N PRO A 77 -12.77 -13.87 30.19
CA PRO A 77 -13.51 -13.38 31.36
C PRO A 77 -14.31 -12.11 31.06
N GLY A 78 -14.60 -11.81 29.78
CA GLY A 78 -15.13 -10.53 29.33
C GLY A 78 -16.27 -10.59 28.32
N THR A 79 -16.72 -11.79 27.92
CA THR A 79 -17.96 -11.94 27.12
C THR A 79 -19.16 -12.34 27.96
N ASP A 80 -18.97 -12.54 29.26
CA ASP A 80 -20.09 -12.64 30.18
C ASP A 80 -20.72 -11.24 30.31
N MET A 81 -22.00 -11.14 29.94
CA MET A 81 -22.80 -9.95 30.22
C MET A 81 -22.70 -9.68 31.72
N GLN A 82 -22.20 -8.50 32.09
CA GLN A 82 -22.14 -8.12 33.49
C GLN A 82 -23.57 -8.20 34.07
N PRO A 83 -23.80 -8.92 35.18
CA PRO A 83 -25.13 -9.04 35.78
C PRO A 83 -25.73 -7.66 36.00
N GLY A 84 -26.89 -7.39 35.40
CA GLY A 84 -27.55 -6.08 35.42
C GLY A 84 -27.23 -5.14 34.25
N THR A 85 -26.51 -5.59 33.22
CA THR A 85 -26.43 -4.84 31.95
C THR A 85 -27.76 -4.93 31.19
N PRO A 86 -28.32 -3.81 30.73
CA PRO A 86 -29.57 -3.83 29.99
C PRO A 86 -29.37 -4.53 28.65
N THR A 87 -29.98 -5.71 28.49
CA THR A 87 -30.25 -6.24 27.16
C THR A 87 -31.21 -5.29 26.48
N SER A 88 -30.84 -4.72 25.33
CA SER A 88 -31.73 -3.89 24.52
C SER A 88 -33.00 -4.69 24.22
N ALA A 89 -34.09 -4.38 24.94
CA ALA A 89 -35.39 -4.95 24.65
C ALA A 89 -35.82 -4.45 23.27
N PRO A 90 -36.33 -5.31 22.37
CA PRO A 90 -36.84 -4.86 21.09
C PRO A 90 -38.01 -3.89 21.36
N VAL A 91 -37.88 -2.66 20.86
CA VAL A 91 -38.96 -1.66 20.90
C VAL A 91 -40.09 -2.21 20.03
N VAL A 92 -41.18 -2.64 20.65
CA VAL A 92 -42.42 -2.92 19.93
C VAL A 92 -43.06 -1.57 19.66
N GLU A 93 -43.03 -1.14 18.40
CA GLU A 93 -43.82 0.02 17.97
C GLU A 93 -45.30 -0.32 18.15
N THR A 94 -45.99 0.35 19.08
CA THR A 94 -47.44 0.26 19.22
C THR A 94 -48.07 0.88 17.98
N PRO A 95 -48.84 0.13 17.15
CA PRO A 95 -49.51 0.72 16.02
C PRO A 95 -50.53 1.75 16.53
N ALA A 96 -50.46 2.97 15.99
CA ALA A 96 -51.38 4.03 16.34
C ALA A 96 -52.83 3.61 16.05
N GLN A 97 -53.71 3.80 17.04
CA GLN A 97 -55.14 3.49 16.93
C GLN A 97 -55.89 4.63 16.22
#